data_AF-A0A2G1YLU5-F1
#
_entry.id   AF-A0A2G1YLU5-F1
#
_cell.length_a   1.000
_cell.length_b   1.000
_cell.length_c   1.000
_cell.angle_alpha   90.00
_cell.angle_beta   90.00
_cell.angle_gamma   90.00
#
_symmetry.space_group_name_H-M   'P 1'
#
loop_
_entity.id
_entity.type
_entity.pdbx_description
1 polymer ?
#
loop_
_entity_poly.entity_id
_entity_poly.type
_entity_poly.pdbx_seq_one_letter_code
_entity_poly.pdbx_strand_id
1 'polypeptide(L)'
;MSEAVYNLFLMWENFVCSSVRYVVHEVDMDDASALKFLQRRVPIDLNSSKAIQLTKPFTKEEFDARTRLRQGERLFDEVFILLGAGQQPLFVLTPVVDGVPQVKFQSEMGDPDIYLREDMTGDHKMDDWLIKYTTGNAIDLPSLINDDYFLAIKQTFNAKHYVSSMKLLLSAIDSIAYIEYGDANGKQTIFEKWLATYADLTALSITPQELWELRNGLLHMSNLHSRQVNKNSVRQISFHVGAKPFYEREGIHFFSFYGLIQAVTKGLGKWLQSYNDDREKMVSFVSRYDKTISDSRLAVYTGIASQS
;
A
#
# COMPACT_ATOMS: atom_id res chain seq x y z
N MET A 1 -9.06 32.49 28.51
CA MET A 1 -7.69 32.83 28.06
C MET A 1 -7.72 32.64 26.57
N SER A 2 -7.44 33.69 25.79
CA SER A 2 -7.52 33.59 24.31
C SER A 2 -6.46 32.63 23.79
N GLU A 3 -6.86 31.70 22.94
CA GLU A 3 -5.99 30.78 22.23
C GLU A 3 -6.11 30.99 20.72
N ALA A 4 -4.98 30.84 20.01
CA ALA A 4 -4.93 30.89 18.56
C ALA A 4 -5.36 29.55 17.96
N VAL A 5 -6.41 29.58 17.14
CA VAL A 5 -6.95 28.40 16.42
C VAL A 5 -6.95 28.64 14.92
N TYR A 6 -6.80 27.58 14.12
CA TYR A 6 -6.43 27.70 12.71
C TYR A 6 -7.44 27.03 11.78
N ASN A 7 -7.89 27.76 10.77
CA ASN A 7 -8.50 27.13 9.58
C ASN A 7 -7.42 27.00 8.51
N LEU A 8 -7.12 25.77 8.10
CA LEU A 8 -6.14 25.44 7.06
C LEU A 8 -6.84 24.86 5.82
N PHE A 9 -6.38 25.26 4.65
CA PHE A 9 -6.89 24.84 3.36
C PHE A 9 -5.76 24.27 2.51
N LEU A 10 -5.76 22.96 2.28
CA LEU A 10 -4.80 22.32 1.38
C LEU A 10 -5.27 22.53 -0.06
N MET A 11 -4.47 23.23 -0.87
CA MET A 11 -4.83 23.57 -2.23
C MET A 11 -4.32 22.49 -3.19
N TRP A 12 -5.25 21.69 -3.71
CA TRP A 12 -4.97 20.59 -4.61
C TRP A 12 -5.21 20.99 -6.07
N GLU A 13 -4.15 20.87 -6.86
CA GLU A 13 -4.19 21.02 -8.32
C GLU A 13 -3.50 19.80 -8.94
N ASN A 14 -4.18 19.08 -9.84
CA ASN A 14 -3.63 17.86 -10.48
C ASN A 14 -3.05 16.84 -9.47
N PHE A 15 -3.74 16.61 -8.35
CA PHE A 15 -3.33 15.71 -7.26
C PHE A 15 -2.03 16.10 -6.53
N VAL A 16 -1.58 17.35 -6.67
CA VAL A 16 -0.42 17.89 -5.95
C VAL A 16 -0.86 19.07 -5.09
N CYS A 17 -0.40 19.09 -3.83
CA CYS A 17 -0.55 20.21 -2.93
C CYS A 17 0.78 20.97 -2.86
N SER A 18 0.81 22.18 -3.40
CA SER A 18 1.98 23.07 -3.39
C SER A 18 1.80 24.27 -2.46
N SER A 19 0.58 24.54 -2.02
CA SER A 19 0.28 25.68 -1.14
C SER A 19 -0.78 25.34 -0.11
N VAL A 20 -0.69 26.02 1.03
CA VAL A 20 -1.67 25.98 2.10
C VAL A 20 -2.21 27.38 2.29
N ARG A 21 -3.54 27.53 2.31
CA ARG A 21 -4.16 28.78 2.74
C ARG A 21 -4.60 28.67 4.18
N TYR A 22 -4.61 29.79 4.90
CA TYR A 22 -4.94 29.79 6.32
C TYR A 22 -5.68 31.04 6.78
N VAL A 23 -6.39 30.90 7.90
CA VAL A 23 -6.91 31.99 8.73
C VAL A 23 -6.65 31.62 10.19
N VAL A 24 -6.22 32.61 10.98
CA VAL A 24 -6.00 32.49 12.43
C VAL A 24 -7.12 33.22 13.16
N HIS A 25 -7.69 32.59 14.18
CA HIS A 25 -8.67 33.21 15.07
C HIS A 25 -8.17 33.15 16.50
N GLU A 26 -8.48 34.20 17.26
CA GLU A 26 -8.28 34.27 18.70
C GLU A 26 -9.61 33.99 19.37
N VAL A 27 -9.70 32.88 20.11
CA VAL A 27 -10.95 32.40 20.71
C VAL A 27 -10.79 32.13 22.19
N ASP A 28 -11.83 32.39 22.98
CA ASP A 28 -11.91 32.01 24.39
C ASP A 28 -13.08 31.04 24.57
N MET A 29 -12.85 29.77 24.19
CA MET A 29 -13.82 28.68 24.24
C MET A 29 -13.08 27.34 24.35
N ASP A 30 -13.80 26.27 24.72
CA ASP A 30 -13.23 24.91 24.72
C ASP A 30 -12.95 24.38 23.31
N ASP A 31 -12.07 23.38 23.19
CA ASP A 31 -11.63 22.79 21.92
C ASP A 31 -12.81 22.33 21.04
N ALA A 32 -13.83 21.69 21.62
CA ALA A 32 -14.96 21.18 20.86
C ALA A 32 -15.81 22.32 20.28
N SER A 33 -15.97 23.41 21.04
CA SER A 33 -16.61 24.65 20.59
C SER A 33 -15.77 25.37 19.52
N ALA A 34 -14.45 25.42 19.70
CA ALA A 34 -13.51 26.02 18.74
C ALA A 34 -13.49 25.27 17.40
N LEU A 35 -13.49 23.93 17.42
CA LEU A 35 -13.60 23.11 16.20
C LEU A 35 -14.91 23.37 15.45
N LYS A 36 -16.05 23.40 16.16
CA LYS A 36 -17.35 23.73 15.54
C LYS A 36 -17.39 25.15 14.97
N PHE A 37 -16.75 26.10 15.66
CA PHE A 37 -16.60 27.47 15.19
C PHE A 37 -15.80 27.50 13.87
N LEU A 38 -14.63 26.87 13.84
CA LEU A 38 -13.77 26.79 12.65
C LEU A 38 -14.51 26.14 11.46
N GLN A 39 -15.20 25.02 11.69
CA GLN A 39 -15.97 24.31 10.66
C GLN A 39 -17.05 25.19 10.02
N ARG A 40 -17.81 25.94 10.83
CA ARG A 40 -18.87 26.85 10.33
C ARG A 40 -18.31 28.00 9.50
N ARG A 41 -17.06 28.39 9.75
CA ARG A 41 -16.42 29.52 9.09
C ARG A 41 -15.71 29.16 7.80
N VAL A 42 -15.56 27.88 7.44
CA VAL A 42 -14.86 27.44 6.23
C VAL A 42 -15.22 28.26 4.97
N PRO A 43 -16.50 28.50 4.62
CA PRO A 43 -16.84 29.27 3.41
C PRO A 43 -16.38 30.74 3.46
N ILE A 44 -16.39 31.34 4.65
CA ILE A 44 -15.99 32.73 4.86
C ILE A 44 -14.45 32.82 4.86
N ASP A 45 -13.83 31.96 5.66
CA ASP A 45 -12.40 31.96 5.88
C ASP A 45 -11.61 31.58 4.64
N LEU A 46 -12.13 30.69 3.79
CA LEU A 46 -11.49 30.37 2.51
C LEU A 46 -11.36 31.62 1.63
N ASN A 47 -12.40 32.47 1.57
CA ASN A 47 -12.39 33.70 0.77
C ASN A 47 -11.44 34.77 1.32
N SER A 48 -11.25 34.84 2.65
CA SER A 48 -10.36 35.82 3.30
C SER A 48 -8.97 35.26 3.65
N SER A 49 -8.68 34.02 3.27
CA SER A 49 -7.46 33.32 3.68
C SER A 49 -6.19 33.87 3.02
N LYS A 50 -5.10 33.81 3.76
CA LYS A 50 -3.73 34.10 3.28
C LYS A 50 -3.10 32.82 2.76
N ALA A 51 -2.19 32.91 1.79
CA ALA A 51 -1.52 31.74 1.21
C ALA A 51 -0.07 31.65 1.69
N ILE A 52 0.39 30.42 1.95
CA ILE A 52 1.79 30.04 2.14
C ILE A 52 2.13 29.02 1.05
N GLN A 53 3.26 29.24 0.38
CA GLN A 53 3.83 28.25 -0.54
C GLN A 53 4.66 27.26 0.26
N LEU A 54 4.45 25.98 0.00
CA LEU A 54 5.20 24.92 0.65
C LEU A 54 6.59 24.81 0.02
N THR A 55 7.62 24.63 0.85
CA THR A 55 8.98 24.38 0.36
C THR A 55 9.09 23.03 -0.32
N LYS A 56 8.27 22.07 0.11
CA LYS A 56 8.16 20.72 -0.43
C LYS A 56 6.70 20.39 -0.78
N PRO A 57 6.30 20.55 -2.04
CA PRO A 57 5.01 20.05 -2.50
C PRO A 57 4.91 18.54 -2.31
N PHE A 58 3.70 18.05 -2.03
CA PHE A 58 3.42 16.64 -1.82
C PHE A 58 2.20 16.18 -2.62
N THR A 59 2.12 14.88 -2.90
CA THR A 59 1.03 14.31 -3.68
C THR A 59 -0.14 13.93 -2.79
N LYS A 60 -1.33 13.80 -3.38
CA LYS A 60 -2.53 13.29 -2.68
C LYS A 60 -2.28 11.90 -2.11
N GLU A 61 -1.61 11.06 -2.90
CA GLU A 61 -1.19 9.73 -2.52
C GLU A 61 -0.28 9.73 -1.27
N GLU A 62 0.73 10.60 -1.21
CA GLU A 62 1.59 10.71 -0.03
C GLU A 62 0.82 11.21 1.20
N PHE A 63 -0.04 12.21 1.02
CA PHE A 63 -0.88 12.74 2.09
C PHE A 63 -1.82 11.69 2.66
N ASP A 64 -2.47 10.91 1.81
CA ASP A 64 -3.38 9.85 2.20
C ASP A 64 -2.66 8.76 3.00
N ALA A 65 -1.51 8.28 2.51
CA ALA A 65 -0.70 7.29 3.20
C ALA A 65 -0.18 7.78 4.56
N ARG A 66 0.31 9.02 4.64
CA ARG A 66 0.78 9.62 5.91
C ARG A 66 -0.38 9.87 6.87
N THR A 67 -1.55 10.25 6.38
CA THR A 67 -2.74 10.45 7.23
C THR A 67 -3.14 9.12 7.88
N ARG A 68 -3.19 8.02 7.12
CA ARG A 68 -3.42 6.66 7.67
C ARG A 68 -2.39 6.28 8.74
N LEU A 69 -1.16 6.76 8.62
CA LEU A 69 -0.09 6.57 9.61
C LEU A 69 -0.04 7.61 10.73
N ARG A 70 -1.04 8.52 10.85
CA ARG A 70 -1.08 9.62 11.83
C ARG A 70 0.13 10.56 11.73
N GLN A 71 0.53 10.87 10.50
CA GLN A 71 1.68 11.71 10.16
C GLN A 71 1.34 12.77 9.11
N GLY A 72 0.05 13.06 8.92
CA GLY A 72 -0.43 13.99 7.90
C GLY A 72 0.11 15.41 8.10
N GLU A 73 0.17 15.90 9.35
CA GLU A 73 0.65 17.26 9.64
C GLU A 73 2.09 17.50 9.22
N ARG A 74 2.94 16.46 9.24
CA ARG A 74 4.37 16.58 8.91
C ARG A 74 4.64 17.14 7.51
N LEU A 75 3.66 16.99 6.61
CA LEU A 75 3.75 17.51 5.25
C LEU A 75 3.62 19.04 5.17
N PHE A 76 3.07 19.67 6.21
CA PHE A 76 2.84 21.11 6.27
C PHE A 76 3.20 21.72 7.63
N ASP A 77 4.00 21.05 8.46
CA ASP A 77 4.52 21.56 9.75
C ASP A 77 5.17 22.95 9.61
N GLU A 78 5.79 23.22 8.46
CA GLU A 78 6.39 24.53 8.17
C GLU A 78 5.38 25.68 8.25
N VAL A 79 4.09 25.42 7.99
CA VAL A 79 3.02 26.40 8.13
C VAL A 79 2.87 26.80 9.60
N PHE A 80 2.84 25.84 10.52
CA PHE A 80 2.73 26.14 11.95
C PHE A 80 3.96 26.86 12.50
N ILE A 81 5.16 26.48 12.03
CA ILE A 81 6.42 27.14 12.40
C ILE A 81 6.40 28.60 11.95
N LEU A 82 5.99 28.88 10.72
CA LEU A 82 5.90 30.25 10.18
C LEU A 82 4.86 31.10 10.91
N LEU A 83 3.80 30.48 11.42
CA LEU A 83 2.76 31.15 12.20
C LEU A 83 3.11 31.31 13.68
N GLY A 84 4.25 30.76 14.14
CA GLY A 84 4.64 30.79 15.55
C GLY A 84 3.65 30.03 16.44
N ALA A 85 3.02 28.98 15.93
CA ALA A 85 2.03 28.20 16.65
C ALA A 85 2.65 27.42 17.84
N GLY A 86 1.83 27.09 18.83
CA GLY A 86 2.22 26.23 19.96
C GLY A 86 2.53 24.79 19.55
N GLN A 87 2.97 23.95 20.49
CA GLN A 87 3.32 22.54 20.21
C GLN A 87 2.15 21.65 19.78
N GLN A 88 0.92 22.05 20.11
CA GLN A 88 -0.31 21.32 19.77
C GLN A 88 -1.36 22.32 19.27
N PRO A 89 -1.21 22.84 18.04
CA PRO A 89 -2.18 23.80 17.51
C PRO A 89 -3.53 23.13 17.29
N LEU A 90 -4.62 23.80 17.67
CA LEU A 90 -5.96 23.36 17.33
C LEU A 90 -6.35 23.88 15.94
N PHE A 91 -6.66 22.98 15.01
CA PHE A 91 -6.97 23.37 13.64
C PHE A 91 -8.04 22.50 12.98
N VAL A 92 -8.66 23.07 11.94
CA VAL A 92 -9.50 22.35 10.98
C VAL A 92 -8.81 22.39 9.63
N LEU A 93 -8.63 21.22 9.03
CA LEU A 93 -8.02 21.05 7.72
C LEU A 93 -9.11 20.79 6.68
N THR A 94 -9.19 21.63 5.64
CA THR A 94 -10.15 21.46 4.54
C THR A 94 -9.41 21.29 3.21
N PRO A 95 -9.52 20.14 2.53
CA PRO A 95 -9.04 20.01 1.16
C PRO A 95 -9.83 20.92 0.21
N VAL A 96 -9.13 21.64 -0.66
CA VAL A 96 -9.72 22.43 -1.75
C VAL A 96 -9.22 21.86 -3.06
N VAL A 97 -10.10 21.21 -3.82
CA VAL A 97 -9.75 20.54 -5.09
C VAL A 97 -10.31 21.36 -6.24
N ASP A 98 -9.44 21.82 -7.12
CA ASP A 98 -9.80 22.66 -8.28
C ASP A 98 -10.69 23.86 -7.88
N GLY A 99 -10.36 24.49 -6.74
CA GLY A 99 -11.09 25.63 -6.17
C GLY A 99 -12.36 25.29 -5.39
N VAL A 100 -12.74 24.01 -5.29
CA VAL A 100 -13.94 23.56 -4.58
C VAL A 100 -13.58 22.96 -3.22
N PRO A 101 -14.03 23.57 -2.09
CA PRO A 101 -13.75 23.03 -0.76
C PRO A 101 -14.56 21.75 -0.49
N GLN A 102 -13.88 20.73 0.01
CA GLN A 102 -14.45 19.41 0.30
C GLN A 102 -15.03 19.35 1.72
N VAL A 103 -16.07 20.13 1.99
CA VAL A 103 -16.69 20.29 3.33
C VAL A 103 -17.73 19.23 3.69
N LYS A 104 -18.12 18.40 2.73
CA LYS A 104 -19.14 17.36 2.92
C LYS A 104 -18.62 16.14 3.69
N PHE A 105 -17.30 16.09 3.92
CA PHE A 105 -16.64 14.96 4.55
C PHE A 105 -15.83 15.47 5.74
N GLN A 106 -16.00 14.82 6.88
CA GLN A 106 -15.23 15.07 8.09
C GLN A 106 -14.54 13.77 8.44
N SER A 107 -13.23 13.83 8.58
CA SER A 107 -12.41 12.74 9.10
C SER A 107 -11.48 13.29 10.16
N GLU A 108 -11.23 12.51 11.19
CA GLU A 108 -10.18 12.84 12.15
C GLU A 108 -8.79 12.54 11.56
N MET A 109 -7.75 13.12 12.14
CA MET A 109 -6.38 12.75 11.76
C MET A 109 -6.07 11.33 12.22
N GLY A 110 -5.63 10.49 11.29
CA GLY A 110 -5.49 9.05 11.55
C GLY A 110 -6.74 8.23 11.28
N ASP A 111 -7.78 8.84 10.71
CA ASP A 111 -8.97 8.12 10.29
C ASP A 111 -8.61 7.18 9.14
N PRO A 112 -8.75 5.86 9.32
CA PRO A 112 -8.45 4.87 8.29
C PRO A 112 -9.39 5.01 7.07
N ASP A 113 -10.59 5.59 7.20
CA ASP A 113 -11.66 5.37 6.23
C ASP A 113 -11.76 6.38 5.07
N ILE A 114 -10.64 6.92 4.57
CA ILE A 114 -10.71 7.79 3.37
C ILE A 114 -11.22 7.06 2.11
N TYR A 115 -11.01 5.74 2.02
CA TYR A 115 -11.38 4.89 0.87
C TYR A 115 -12.61 3.99 1.13
N LEU A 116 -13.04 3.87 2.39
CA LEU A 116 -14.12 2.95 2.84
C LEU A 116 -15.34 3.73 3.34
N ARG A 117 -15.70 4.77 2.61
CA ARG A 117 -16.83 5.61 3.00
C ARG A 117 -18.13 4.78 2.95
N GLU A 118 -18.95 4.88 4.00
CA GLU A 118 -20.29 4.27 4.02
C GLU A 118 -21.16 4.74 2.84
N ASP A 119 -20.95 5.98 2.34
CA ASP A 119 -21.64 6.50 1.16
C ASP A 119 -21.16 5.90 -0.18
N MET A 120 -19.96 5.30 -0.20
CA MET A 120 -19.40 4.60 -1.36
C MET A 120 -19.66 3.10 -1.33
N THR A 121 -19.80 2.50 -0.15
CA THR A 121 -20.02 1.06 -0.01
C THR A 121 -21.49 0.69 0.16
N GLY A 122 -22.38 1.60 0.58
CA GLY A 122 -23.79 1.29 0.80
C GLY A 122 -23.97 0.12 1.77
N ASP A 123 -24.71 -0.91 1.37
CA ASP A 123 -24.92 -2.14 2.18
C ASP A 123 -23.72 -3.12 2.15
N HIS A 124 -22.59 -2.72 1.57
CA HIS A 124 -21.39 -3.54 1.49
C HIS A 124 -20.41 -3.19 2.62
N LYS A 125 -19.84 -4.22 3.24
CA LYS A 125 -18.76 -4.08 4.23
C LYS A 125 -17.43 -4.48 3.59
N MET A 126 -16.40 -3.67 3.80
CA MET A 126 -15.02 -3.99 3.46
C MET A 126 -14.16 -3.61 4.67
N ASP A 127 -13.44 -4.58 5.23
CA ASP A 127 -12.62 -4.36 6.42
C ASP A 127 -11.34 -3.62 6.04
N ASP A 128 -11.00 -2.56 6.78
CA ASP A 128 -9.73 -1.87 6.62
C ASP A 128 -8.58 -2.74 7.13
N TRP A 129 -7.62 -3.01 6.26
CA TRP A 129 -6.49 -3.88 6.56
C TRP A 129 -5.54 -3.27 7.59
N LEU A 130 -5.33 -1.95 7.56
CA LEU A 130 -4.44 -1.29 8.49
C LEU A 130 -5.05 -1.35 9.88
N ILE A 131 -6.37 -1.16 10.03
CA ILE A 131 -7.05 -1.39 11.33
C ILE A 131 -6.88 -2.84 11.77
N LYS A 132 -7.22 -3.80 10.89
CA LYS A 132 -7.23 -5.24 11.22
C LYS A 132 -5.87 -5.73 11.72
N TYR A 133 -4.79 -5.26 11.11
CA TYR A 133 -3.43 -5.74 11.41
C TYR A 133 -2.61 -4.76 12.27
N THR A 134 -3.19 -3.67 12.78
CA THR A 134 -2.51 -2.79 13.73
C THR A 134 -2.90 -3.11 15.16
N THR A 135 -1.90 -3.37 16.01
CA THR A 135 -2.09 -3.50 17.46
C THR A 135 -1.21 -2.47 18.17
N GLY A 136 -1.85 -1.50 18.82
CA GLY A 136 -1.13 -0.37 19.43
C GLY A 136 -0.36 0.42 18.36
N ASN A 137 0.96 0.48 18.50
CA ASN A 137 1.85 1.21 17.57
C ASN A 137 2.57 0.29 16.57
N ALA A 138 2.20 -0.99 16.48
CA ALA A 138 2.84 -1.98 15.63
C ALA A 138 1.85 -2.52 14.58
N ILE A 139 2.34 -2.68 13.35
CA ILE A 139 1.60 -3.29 12.24
C ILE A 139 2.13 -4.70 12.03
N ASP A 140 1.25 -5.70 12.12
CA ASP A 140 1.56 -7.12 11.88
C ASP A 140 1.53 -7.44 10.38
N LEU A 141 2.56 -6.95 9.67
CA LEU A 141 2.77 -7.26 8.26
C LEU A 141 2.91 -8.77 7.97
N PRO A 142 3.59 -9.59 8.80
CA PRO A 142 3.64 -11.03 8.59
C PRO A 142 2.24 -11.68 8.46
N SER A 143 1.33 -11.36 9.38
CA SER A 143 -0.05 -11.91 9.33
C SER A 143 -0.81 -11.39 8.12
N LEU A 144 -0.68 -10.10 7.80
CA LEU A 144 -1.28 -9.51 6.60
C LEU A 144 -0.87 -10.24 5.32
N ILE A 145 0.43 -10.42 5.10
CA ILE A 145 0.97 -11.07 3.90
C ILE A 145 0.60 -12.56 3.86
N ASN A 146 0.56 -13.21 5.03
CA ASN A 146 0.13 -14.60 5.11
C ASN A 146 -1.33 -14.77 4.64
N ASP A 147 -2.22 -13.95 5.19
CA ASP A 147 -3.65 -14.04 4.95
C ASP A 147 -4.00 -13.66 3.51
N ASP A 148 -3.37 -12.62 2.97
CA ASP A 148 -3.68 -12.10 1.64
C ASP A 148 -3.06 -12.93 0.50
N TYR A 149 -1.94 -13.62 0.72
CA TYR A 149 -1.22 -14.32 -0.35
C TYR A 149 -0.98 -15.81 -0.05
N PHE A 150 -0.46 -16.15 1.12
CA PHE A 150 0.05 -17.51 1.38
C PHE A 150 -1.01 -18.52 1.77
N LEU A 151 -2.15 -18.09 2.32
CA LEU A 151 -3.21 -18.99 2.73
C LEU A 151 -3.73 -19.82 1.53
N ALA A 152 -4.07 -19.15 0.42
CA ALA A 152 -4.55 -19.81 -0.79
C ALA A 152 -3.45 -20.67 -1.45
N ILE A 153 -2.19 -20.20 -1.46
CA ILE A 153 -1.03 -20.97 -1.96
C ILE A 153 -0.90 -22.30 -1.19
N LYS A 154 -0.99 -22.24 0.15
CA LYS A 154 -0.89 -23.41 1.03
C LYS A 154 -2.07 -24.36 0.82
N GLN A 155 -3.30 -23.85 0.76
CA GLN A 155 -4.50 -24.66 0.54
C GLN A 155 -4.42 -25.40 -0.80
N THR A 156 -4.09 -24.71 -1.88
CA THR A 156 -3.96 -25.32 -3.22
C THR A 156 -2.80 -26.30 -3.31
N PHE A 157 -1.67 -26.03 -2.65
CA PHE A 157 -0.55 -26.98 -2.56
C PHE A 157 -0.97 -28.27 -1.85
N ASN A 158 -1.59 -28.16 -0.68
CA ASN A 158 -2.03 -29.31 0.11
C ASN A 158 -3.11 -30.13 -0.59
N ALA A 159 -3.98 -29.48 -1.37
CA ALA A 159 -4.95 -30.13 -2.24
C ALA A 159 -4.32 -30.74 -3.52
N LYS A 160 -3.00 -30.67 -3.68
CA LYS A 160 -2.23 -31.17 -4.84
C LYS A 160 -2.54 -30.45 -6.16
N HIS A 161 -3.12 -29.25 -6.10
CA HIS A 161 -3.30 -28.36 -7.24
C HIS A 161 -2.02 -27.55 -7.50
N TYR A 162 -0.91 -28.23 -7.79
CA TYR A 162 0.42 -27.62 -7.80
C TYR A 162 0.60 -26.52 -8.85
N VAL A 163 0.00 -26.67 -10.03
CA VAL A 163 0.06 -25.61 -11.06
C VAL A 163 -0.65 -24.35 -10.58
N SER A 164 -1.84 -24.48 -10.00
CA SER A 164 -2.58 -23.35 -9.43
C SER A 164 -1.81 -22.69 -8.28
N SER A 165 -1.24 -23.51 -7.38
CA SER A 165 -0.40 -23.03 -6.28
C SER A 165 0.84 -22.27 -6.78
N MET A 166 1.51 -22.77 -7.82
CA MET A 166 2.65 -22.08 -8.44
C MET A 166 2.22 -20.75 -9.05
N LYS A 167 1.09 -20.70 -9.77
CA LYS A 167 0.55 -19.45 -10.33
C LYS A 167 0.27 -18.41 -9.23
N LEU A 168 -0.35 -18.83 -8.13
CA LEU A 168 -0.60 -17.95 -6.99
C LEU A 168 0.71 -17.44 -6.37
N LEU A 169 1.72 -18.30 -6.21
CA LEU A 169 3.03 -17.89 -5.69
C LEU A 169 3.70 -16.84 -6.60
N LEU A 170 3.69 -17.05 -7.91
CA LEU A 170 4.26 -16.11 -8.87
C LEU A 170 3.51 -14.77 -8.87
N SER A 171 2.18 -14.80 -8.78
CA SER A 171 1.35 -13.59 -8.63
C SER A 171 1.59 -12.86 -7.31
N ALA A 172 1.86 -13.59 -6.23
CA ALA A 172 2.20 -13.00 -4.94
C ALA A 172 3.55 -12.26 -5.00
N ILE A 173 4.55 -12.84 -5.67
CA ILE A 173 5.85 -12.17 -5.89
C ILE A 173 5.67 -10.88 -6.71
N ASP A 174 4.86 -10.88 -7.78
CA ASP A 174 4.54 -9.67 -8.54
C ASP A 174 3.95 -8.58 -7.63
N SER A 175 2.97 -8.95 -6.80
CA SER A 175 2.29 -8.02 -5.90
C SER A 175 3.25 -7.44 -4.86
N ILE A 176 4.07 -8.27 -4.24
CA ILE A 176 5.07 -7.87 -3.25
C ILE A 176 6.15 -6.99 -3.90
N ALA A 177 6.59 -7.33 -5.12
CA ALA A 177 7.55 -6.51 -5.86
C ALA A 177 6.98 -5.13 -6.21
N TYR A 178 5.68 -5.05 -6.56
CA TYR A 178 4.98 -3.78 -6.76
C TYR A 178 4.90 -2.97 -5.46
N ILE A 179 4.54 -3.60 -4.34
CA ILE A 179 4.51 -2.92 -3.04
C ILE A 179 5.89 -2.32 -2.71
N GLU A 180 6.97 -3.05 -2.99
CA GLU A 180 8.33 -2.60 -2.72
C GLU A 180 8.83 -1.50 -3.68
N TYR A 181 8.59 -1.64 -4.98
CA TYR A 181 9.23 -0.79 -6.01
C TYR A 181 8.27 0.10 -6.81
N GLY A 182 6.95 -0.06 -6.64
CA GLY A 182 5.93 0.57 -7.47
C GLY A 182 6.02 0.13 -8.93
N ASP A 183 5.62 1.01 -9.86
CA ASP A 183 5.67 0.78 -11.32
C ASP A 183 7.04 1.09 -11.93
N ALA A 184 8.14 0.84 -11.20
CA ALA A 184 9.47 1.13 -11.68
C ALA A 184 9.83 0.29 -12.91
N ASN A 185 9.83 0.94 -14.09
CA ASN A 185 10.20 0.30 -15.35
C ASN A 185 11.69 0.50 -15.65
N GLY A 186 12.50 -0.46 -15.21
CA GLY A 186 13.91 -0.57 -15.58
C GLY A 186 14.17 -1.63 -16.65
N LYS A 187 15.44 -1.83 -17.02
CA LYS A 187 15.83 -2.99 -17.86
C LYS A 187 15.52 -4.33 -17.19
N GLN A 188 15.61 -4.37 -15.86
CA GLN A 188 15.20 -5.50 -15.03
C GLN A 188 13.78 -5.24 -14.51
N THR A 189 12.91 -6.25 -14.56
CA THR A 189 11.55 -6.13 -14.02
C THR A 189 11.56 -6.05 -12.50
N ILE A 190 10.53 -5.44 -11.90
CA ILE A 190 10.39 -5.39 -10.44
C ILE A 190 10.35 -6.78 -9.80
N PHE A 191 9.75 -7.77 -10.51
CA PHE A 191 9.73 -9.18 -10.11
C PHE A 191 11.15 -9.74 -9.97
N GLU A 192 11.96 -9.59 -11.03
CA GLU A 192 13.34 -10.06 -11.02
C GLU A 192 14.17 -9.33 -9.96
N LYS A 193 13.96 -8.03 -9.81
CA LYS A 193 14.66 -7.19 -8.84
C LYS A 193 14.36 -7.63 -7.41
N TRP A 194 13.10 -7.91 -7.08
CA TRP A 194 12.71 -8.35 -5.75
C TRP A 194 13.36 -9.70 -5.41
N LEU A 195 13.31 -10.66 -6.33
CA LEU A 195 13.95 -11.95 -6.15
C LEU A 195 15.47 -11.83 -5.99
N ALA A 196 16.13 -11.03 -6.83
CA ALA A 196 17.57 -10.80 -6.75
C ALA A 196 17.99 -10.12 -5.44
N THR A 197 17.13 -9.29 -4.86
CA THR A 197 17.41 -8.54 -3.63
C THR A 197 17.18 -9.39 -2.38
N TYR A 198 16.06 -10.12 -2.33
CA TYR A 198 15.60 -10.75 -1.10
C TYR A 198 15.68 -12.27 -1.10
N ALA A 199 15.49 -12.93 -2.24
CA ALA A 199 15.44 -14.39 -2.31
C ALA A 199 16.81 -15.02 -2.68
N ASP A 200 17.10 -16.17 -2.08
CA ASP A 200 18.24 -17.01 -2.46
C ASP A 200 17.76 -18.20 -3.28
N LEU A 201 18.04 -18.17 -4.59
CA LEU A 201 17.66 -19.22 -5.54
C LEU A 201 18.82 -20.18 -5.87
N THR A 202 19.99 -20.01 -5.26
CA THR A 202 21.19 -20.80 -5.59
C THR A 202 20.97 -22.29 -5.36
N ALA A 203 20.26 -22.66 -4.27
CA ALA A 203 19.95 -24.06 -3.96
C ALA A 203 19.04 -24.74 -5.01
N LEU A 204 18.33 -23.96 -5.83
CA LEU A 204 17.45 -24.44 -6.89
C LEU A 204 18.12 -24.42 -8.26
N SER A 205 19.34 -23.88 -8.37
CA SER A 205 20.07 -23.71 -9.62
C SER A 205 19.29 -22.94 -10.70
N ILE A 206 18.45 -21.97 -10.30
CA ILE A 206 17.72 -21.07 -11.19
C ILE A 206 18.04 -19.60 -10.90
N THR A 207 17.74 -18.75 -11.86
CA THR A 207 17.90 -17.29 -11.78
C THR A 207 16.54 -16.58 -11.73
N PRO A 208 16.49 -15.33 -11.23
CA PRO A 208 15.27 -14.51 -11.30
C PRO A 208 14.71 -14.37 -12.71
N GLN A 209 15.59 -14.21 -13.71
CA GLN A 209 15.20 -14.07 -15.12
C GLN A 209 14.53 -15.34 -15.66
N GLU A 210 15.08 -16.52 -15.36
CA GLU A 210 14.45 -17.79 -15.76
C GLU A 210 13.08 -17.95 -15.10
N LEU A 211 12.93 -17.57 -13.83
CA LEU A 211 11.65 -17.65 -13.12
C LEU A 211 10.62 -16.65 -13.67
N TRP A 212 11.05 -15.45 -14.07
CA TRP A 212 10.20 -14.48 -14.76
C TRP A 212 9.67 -15.02 -16.10
N GLU A 213 10.51 -15.67 -16.89
CA GLU A 213 10.09 -16.27 -18.15
C GLU A 213 9.14 -17.46 -17.96
N LEU A 214 9.36 -18.31 -16.95
CA LEU A 214 8.40 -19.34 -16.54
C LEU A 214 7.06 -18.73 -16.14
N ARG A 215 7.09 -17.64 -15.35
CA ARG A 215 5.90 -16.89 -14.93
C ARG A 215 5.09 -16.38 -16.12
N ASN A 216 5.74 -15.84 -17.13
CA ASN A 216 5.07 -15.38 -18.35
C ASN A 216 4.39 -16.52 -19.11
N GLY A 217 5.02 -17.69 -19.20
CA GLY A 217 4.41 -18.88 -19.82
C GLY A 217 3.21 -19.42 -19.02
N LEU A 218 3.37 -19.56 -17.69
CA LEU A 218 2.37 -20.17 -16.82
C LEU A 218 1.13 -19.29 -16.61
N LEU A 219 1.30 -17.99 -16.34
CA LEU A 219 0.17 -17.12 -16.01
C LEU A 219 -0.68 -16.78 -17.22
N HIS A 220 -0.07 -16.59 -18.39
CA HIS A 220 -0.82 -16.18 -19.59
C HIS A 220 -1.33 -17.34 -20.43
N MET A 221 -0.58 -18.44 -20.54
CA MET A 221 -0.89 -19.53 -21.49
C MET A 221 -0.87 -20.93 -20.86
N SER A 222 -0.49 -21.05 -19.58
CA SER A 222 -0.26 -22.34 -18.92
C SER A 222 0.71 -23.25 -19.68
N ASN A 223 1.75 -22.68 -20.30
CA ASN A 223 2.75 -23.43 -21.06
C ASN A 223 4.19 -23.14 -20.58
N LEU A 224 5.13 -23.97 -21.00
CA LEU A 224 6.55 -23.87 -20.64
C LEU A 224 7.36 -22.99 -21.61
N HIS A 225 6.71 -22.34 -22.57
CA HIS A 225 7.35 -21.71 -23.73
C HIS A 225 7.10 -20.20 -23.73
N SER A 226 7.99 -19.46 -23.05
CA SER A 226 8.02 -18.00 -23.20
C SER A 226 8.66 -17.60 -24.53
N ARG A 227 8.47 -16.33 -24.94
CA ARG A 227 9.12 -15.80 -26.16
C ARG A 227 10.64 -15.90 -26.09
N GLN A 228 11.25 -15.73 -24.91
CA GLN A 228 12.72 -15.78 -24.76
C GLN A 228 13.25 -17.20 -24.70
N VAL A 229 12.50 -18.12 -24.10
CA VAL A 229 12.80 -19.57 -24.16
C VAL A 229 12.78 -20.05 -25.61
N ASN A 230 11.77 -19.65 -26.40
CA ASN A 230 11.69 -20.01 -27.81
C ASN A 230 12.85 -19.43 -28.67
N LYS A 231 13.49 -18.36 -28.20
CA LYS A 231 14.68 -17.76 -28.83
C LYS A 231 15.99 -18.33 -28.29
N ASN A 232 15.96 -19.35 -27.43
CA ASN A 232 17.12 -19.90 -26.72
C ASN A 232 17.94 -18.84 -25.96
N SER A 233 17.31 -17.71 -25.61
CA SER A 233 17.98 -16.60 -24.91
C SER A 233 17.93 -16.77 -23.39
N VAL A 234 17.03 -17.63 -22.91
CA VAL A 234 16.89 -18.03 -21.51
C VAL A 234 16.67 -19.55 -21.48
N ARG A 235 17.32 -20.25 -20.55
CA ARG A 235 17.19 -21.71 -20.41
C ARG A 235 15.75 -22.07 -20.03
N GLN A 236 15.24 -23.14 -20.63
CA GLN A 236 13.92 -23.66 -20.28
C GLN A 236 13.94 -24.30 -18.90
N ILE A 237 13.08 -23.79 -18.00
CA ILE A 237 12.90 -24.35 -16.67
C ILE A 237 11.46 -24.85 -16.46
N SER A 238 11.28 -25.78 -15.54
CA SER A 238 9.98 -26.22 -15.05
C SER A 238 10.10 -26.61 -13.57
N PHE A 239 8.99 -26.86 -12.89
CA PHE A 239 9.00 -27.25 -11.48
C PHE A 239 8.56 -28.70 -11.31
N HIS A 240 9.01 -29.31 -10.22
CA HIS A 240 8.58 -30.63 -9.79
C HIS A 240 8.22 -30.64 -8.30
N VAL A 241 7.51 -31.68 -7.87
CA VAL A 241 7.23 -31.96 -6.46
C VAL A 241 7.98 -33.23 -6.06
N GLY A 242 9.02 -33.09 -5.24
CA GLY A 242 9.86 -34.20 -4.81
C GLY A 242 11.04 -33.74 -3.96
N ALA A 243 11.85 -34.70 -3.49
CA ALA A 243 12.94 -34.45 -2.54
C ALA A 243 14.21 -33.87 -3.17
N LYS A 244 14.42 -34.04 -4.48
CA LYS A 244 15.58 -33.46 -5.17
C LYS A 244 15.44 -31.93 -5.23
N PRO A 245 16.52 -31.16 -5.05
CA PRO A 245 16.47 -29.70 -5.22
C PRO A 245 16.25 -29.31 -6.69
N PHE A 246 16.88 -30.04 -7.61
CA PHE A 246 16.68 -29.91 -9.05
C PHE A 246 17.17 -31.18 -9.79
N TYR A 247 16.82 -31.30 -11.07
CA TYR A 247 17.40 -32.26 -12.02
C TYR A 247 17.18 -31.81 -13.47
N GLU A 248 17.93 -32.38 -14.41
CA GLU A 248 17.77 -32.14 -15.85
C GLU A 248 17.02 -33.32 -16.50
N ARG A 249 16.11 -33.04 -17.43
CA ARG A 249 15.48 -34.07 -18.26
C ARG A 249 15.03 -33.47 -19.60
N GLU A 250 15.41 -34.13 -20.70
CA GLU A 250 14.98 -33.77 -22.06
C GLU A 250 15.25 -32.29 -22.41
N GLY A 251 16.36 -31.73 -21.89
CA GLY A 251 16.75 -30.33 -22.11
C GLY A 251 16.01 -29.31 -21.23
N ILE A 252 15.18 -29.77 -20.29
CA ILE A 252 14.46 -28.93 -19.33
C ILE A 252 15.09 -29.07 -17.94
N HIS A 253 15.39 -27.93 -17.32
CA HIS A 253 15.83 -27.87 -15.93
C HIS A 253 14.63 -27.86 -14.99
N PHE A 254 14.47 -28.92 -14.19
CA PHE A 254 13.40 -29.03 -13.19
C PHE A 254 13.90 -28.62 -11.82
N PHE A 255 13.25 -27.64 -11.17
CA PHE A 255 13.56 -27.23 -9.80
C PHE A 255 12.45 -27.64 -8.81
N SER A 256 12.79 -27.76 -7.53
CA SER A 256 11.84 -28.12 -6.48
C SER A 256 10.85 -27.00 -6.19
N PHE A 257 9.55 -27.26 -6.36
CA PHE A 257 8.52 -26.28 -6.03
C PHE A 257 8.49 -25.95 -4.53
N TYR A 258 8.63 -26.96 -3.66
CA TYR A 258 8.71 -26.72 -2.22
C TYR A 258 9.97 -25.91 -1.86
N GLY A 259 11.09 -26.18 -2.52
CA GLY A 259 12.31 -25.39 -2.35
C GLY A 259 12.13 -23.92 -2.77
N LEU A 260 11.35 -23.65 -3.83
CA LEU A 260 10.98 -22.28 -4.21
C LEU A 260 10.13 -21.59 -3.13
N ILE A 261 9.12 -22.28 -2.58
CA ILE A 261 8.32 -21.75 -1.47
C ILE A 261 9.24 -21.38 -0.29
N GLN A 262 10.21 -22.23 0.05
CA GLN A 262 11.17 -21.95 1.13
C GLN A 262 12.08 -20.76 0.83
N ALA A 263 12.58 -20.63 -0.41
CA ALA A 263 13.42 -19.52 -0.82
C ALA A 263 12.66 -18.18 -0.75
N VAL A 264 11.41 -18.17 -1.26
CA VAL A 264 10.55 -16.97 -1.26
C VAL A 264 10.14 -16.59 0.15
N THR A 265 9.73 -17.53 1.00
CA THR A 265 9.36 -17.24 2.40
C THR A 265 10.52 -16.71 3.23
N LYS A 266 11.74 -17.22 3.02
CA LYS A 266 12.95 -16.63 3.62
C LYS A 266 13.22 -15.21 3.09
N GLY A 267 13.02 -14.99 1.79
CA GLY A 267 13.12 -13.66 1.19
C GLY A 267 12.11 -12.68 1.77
N LEU A 268 10.87 -13.11 2.00
CA LEU A 268 9.85 -12.30 2.66
C LEU A 268 10.26 -11.90 4.07
N GLY A 269 10.86 -12.80 4.85
CA GLY A 269 11.39 -12.45 6.17
C GLY A 269 12.41 -11.31 6.10
N LYS A 270 13.34 -11.36 5.14
CA LYS A 270 14.32 -10.27 4.93
C LYS A 270 13.66 -8.97 4.45
N TRP A 271 12.70 -9.07 3.54
CA TRP A 271 11.96 -7.92 3.03
C TRP A 271 11.17 -7.22 4.14
N LEU A 272 10.42 -7.98 4.95
CA LEU A 272 9.68 -7.45 6.08
C LEU A 272 10.60 -6.81 7.13
N GLN A 273 11.77 -7.41 7.37
CA GLN A 273 12.77 -6.82 8.28
C GLN A 273 13.25 -5.44 7.81
N SER A 274 13.36 -5.21 6.50
CA SER A 274 13.83 -3.92 5.97
C SER A 274 12.93 -2.72 6.31
N TYR A 275 11.66 -2.94 6.66
CA TYR A 275 10.76 -1.87 7.12
C TYR A 275 11.06 -1.40 8.54
N ASN A 276 11.77 -2.21 9.34
CA ASN A 276 12.26 -1.77 10.64
C ASN A 276 13.48 -0.84 10.50
N ASP A 277 14.24 -1.00 9.42
CA ASP A 277 15.45 -0.23 9.14
C ASP A 277 15.14 1.11 8.47
N ASP A 278 14.08 1.17 7.66
CA ASP A 278 13.62 2.39 6.97
C ASP A 278 12.12 2.63 7.19
N ARG A 279 11.80 3.57 8.10
CA ARG A 279 10.42 3.93 8.42
C ARG A 279 9.70 4.66 7.28
N GLU A 280 10.42 5.34 6.40
CA GLU A 280 9.79 6.04 5.26
C GLU A 280 9.29 5.03 4.20
N LYS A 281 9.86 3.82 4.14
CA LYS A 281 9.28 2.73 3.35
C LYS A 281 7.84 2.39 3.77
N MET A 282 7.45 2.63 5.02
CA MET A 282 6.08 2.35 5.47
C MET A 282 5.06 3.25 4.77
N VAL A 283 5.41 4.50 4.49
CA VAL A 283 4.54 5.42 3.72
C VAL A 283 4.31 4.85 2.33
N SER A 284 5.40 4.40 1.67
CA SER A 284 5.30 3.75 0.35
C SER A 284 4.51 2.43 0.40
N PHE A 285 4.66 1.65 1.48
CA PHE A 285 3.89 0.43 1.69
C PHE A 285 2.40 0.74 1.71
N VAL A 286 1.94 1.60 2.63
CA VAL A 286 0.52 1.94 2.78
C VAL A 286 -0.05 2.44 1.46
N SER A 287 0.63 3.40 0.85
CA SER A 287 0.28 4.02 -0.42
C SER A 287 0.01 3.02 -1.56
N ARG A 288 0.84 1.98 -1.65
CA ARG A 288 0.74 0.97 -2.71
C ARG A 288 -0.17 -0.18 -2.30
N TYR A 289 -0.17 -0.55 -1.03
CA TYR A 289 -1.00 -1.63 -0.50
C TYR A 289 -2.49 -1.28 -0.53
N ASP A 290 -2.85 -0.01 -0.35
CA ASP A 290 -4.23 0.48 -0.50
C ASP A 290 -4.75 0.32 -1.94
N LYS A 291 -3.85 0.22 -2.93
CA LYS A 291 -4.20 -0.03 -4.34
C LYS A 291 -4.27 -1.52 -4.70
N THR A 292 -3.91 -2.40 -3.76
CA THR A 292 -3.95 -3.85 -3.97
C THR A 292 -5.28 -4.43 -3.47
N ILE A 293 -5.78 -5.44 -4.17
CA ILE A 293 -6.96 -6.20 -3.76
C ILE A 293 -6.48 -7.53 -3.18
N SER A 294 -7.18 -8.04 -2.16
CA SER A 294 -6.99 -9.38 -1.64
C SER A 294 -8.31 -10.02 -1.26
N ASP A 295 -8.30 -11.35 -1.10
CA ASP A 295 -9.49 -12.12 -0.69
C ASP A 295 -10.05 -11.65 0.66
N SER A 296 -9.21 -11.10 1.55
CA SER A 296 -9.65 -10.60 2.85
C SER A 296 -10.25 -9.18 2.81
N ARG A 297 -10.19 -8.50 1.66
CA ARG A 297 -10.57 -7.09 1.48
C ARG A 297 -11.58 -6.89 0.34
N LEU A 298 -12.37 -7.92 0.04
CA LEU A 298 -13.46 -7.80 -0.92
C LEU A 298 -14.67 -7.12 -0.28
N ALA A 299 -15.33 -6.24 -1.03
CA ALA A 299 -16.62 -5.69 -0.61
C ALA A 299 -17.68 -6.81 -0.65
N VAL A 300 -18.18 -7.20 0.53
CA VAL A 300 -19.20 -8.25 0.65
C VAL A 300 -20.55 -7.60 0.93
N TYR A 301 -21.57 -7.99 0.17
CA TYR A 301 -22.95 -7.56 0.42
C TYR A 301 -23.46 -8.16 1.73
N THR A 302 -23.92 -7.32 2.66
CA THR A 302 -24.35 -7.77 3.98
C THR A 302 -25.84 -8.12 4.08
N GLY A 303 -26.62 -7.95 2.99
CA GLY A 303 -28.07 -8.08 3.01
C GLY A 303 -28.66 -9.50 2.99
N ILE A 304 -27.88 -10.56 3.25
CA ILE A 304 -28.44 -11.91 3.50
C ILE A 304 -27.68 -12.58 4.65
N ALA A 305 -28.16 -12.35 5.87
CA ALA A 305 -27.86 -13.20 7.02
C ALA A 305 -29.16 -13.54 7.77
N SER A 306 -30.04 -14.32 7.12
CA SER A 306 -31.03 -15.16 7.80
C SER A 306 -31.70 -16.11 6.81
N GLN A 307 -31.07 -17.26 6.55
CA GLN A 307 -31.73 -18.56 6.27
C GLN A 307 -30.67 -19.65 6.01
N SER A 308 -30.18 -20.25 7.09
CA SER A 308 -29.74 -21.65 7.14
C SER A 308 -29.91 -22.16 8.57
#